data_AF-G9ABC2-F1
#
_entry.id   AF-G9ABC2-F1
#
_cell.length_a   1.000
_cell.length_b   1.000
_cell.length_c   1.000
_cell.angle_alpha   90.00
_cell.angle_beta   90.00
_cell.angle_gamma   90.00
#
_symmetry.space_group_name_H-M   'P 1'
#
loop_
_entity.id
_entity.type
_entity.pdbx_description
1 polymer ?
#
loop_
_entity_poly.entity_id
_entity_poly.type
_entity_poly.pdbx_seq_one_letter_code
_entity_poly.pdbx_strand_id
1 'polypeptide(L)'
;MTNFSPIANMDAAIEAKIEAALLNGVNISVASADDPEKYAVLMEQVGITPEEQLYMAKRTIYRMAQIEIGKRMVQALNEHCKVPREDIVPCITAYFDALDNGEVSA
;
A
#
# COMPACT_ATOMS: atom_id res chain seq x y z
N MET A 1 -5.10 -17.08 -7.28
CA MET A 1 -3.95 -16.23 -6.96
C MET A 1 -3.74 -16.35 -5.46
N THR A 2 -2.52 -16.62 -4.99
CA THR A 2 -2.24 -16.68 -3.55
C THR A 2 -2.71 -15.39 -2.88
N ASN A 3 -3.49 -15.51 -1.80
CA ASN A 3 -4.00 -14.37 -1.04
C ASN A 3 -2.80 -13.60 -0.48
N PHE A 4 -2.51 -12.43 -1.04
CA PHE A 4 -1.63 -11.47 -0.40
C PHE A 4 -2.40 -10.86 0.76
N SER A 5 -1.76 -10.82 1.93
CA SER A 5 -2.25 -10.13 3.11
C SER A 5 -1.17 -9.17 3.58
N PRO A 6 -1.51 -7.92 3.95
CA PRO A 6 -0.55 -7.00 4.54
C PRO A 6 0.10 -7.60 5.80
N ILE A 7 1.37 -7.29 6.01
CA ILE A 7 2.17 -7.77 7.15
C ILE A 7 2.67 -6.54 7.90
N ALA A 8 2.01 -6.21 9.01
CA ALA A 8 2.24 -4.94 9.73
C ALA A 8 3.70 -4.74 10.18
N ASN A 9 4.38 -5.81 10.62
CA ASN A 9 5.79 -5.75 10.99
C ASN A 9 6.72 -5.54 9.78
N MET A 10 6.33 -5.98 8.59
CA MET A 10 7.10 -5.74 7.36
C MET A 10 6.92 -4.29 6.89
N ASP A 11 5.69 -3.77 6.97
CA ASP A 11 5.40 -2.35 6.71
C ASP A 11 6.25 -1.43 7.62
N ALA A 12 6.21 -1.66 8.94
CA ALA A 12 6.97 -0.87 9.91
C ALA A 12 8.49 -0.96 9.70
N ALA A 13 9.00 -2.15 9.34
CA ALA A 13 10.43 -2.35 9.06
C ALA A 13 10.89 -1.57 7.82
N ILE A 14 10.08 -1.58 6.75
CA ILE A 14 10.37 -0.84 5.52
C ILE A 14 10.33 0.67 5.76
N GLU A 15 9.32 1.15 6.49
CA GLU A 15 9.20 2.58 6.84
C GLU A 15 10.39 3.06 7.66
N ALA A 16 10.80 2.31 8.69
CA ALA A 16 11.97 2.64 9.50
C ALA A 16 13.27 2.70 8.67
N LYS A 17 13.44 1.82 7.67
CA LYS A 17 14.60 1.84 6.76
C LYS A 17 14.60 3.08 5.87
N ILE A 18 13.44 3.45 5.33
CA ILE A 18 13.29 4.65 4.50
C ILE A 18 13.57 5.91 5.33
N GLU A 19 13.03 5.99 6.55
CA GLU A 19 13.29 7.12 7.46
C GLU A 19 14.77 7.22 7.84
N ALA A 20 15.41 6.10 8.17
CA ALA A 20 16.85 6.08 8.44
C ALA A 20 17.67 6.52 7.23
N ALA A 21 17.30 6.10 6.02
CA ALA A 21 17.96 6.52 4.79
C ALA A 21 17.82 8.04 4.55
N LEU A 22 16.62 8.59 4.76
CA LEU A 22 16.38 10.03 4.67
C LEU A 22 17.21 10.83 5.69
N LEU A 23 17.27 10.37 6.94
CA LEU A 23 18.09 10.98 7.99
C LEU A 23 19.58 10.94 7.66
N ASN A 24 20.03 9.90 6.95
CA ASN A 24 21.39 9.75 6.46
C ASN A 24 21.67 10.51 5.14
N GLY A 25 20.71 11.28 4.64
CA GLY A 25 20.89 12.13 3.46
C GLY A 25 20.75 11.41 2.12
N VAL A 26 20.17 10.20 2.10
CA VAL A 26 19.85 9.49 0.85
C VAL A 26 18.80 10.29 0.08
N ASN A 27 19.16 10.73 -1.13
CA ASN A 27 18.23 11.44 -1.99
C ASN A 27 17.36 10.46 -2.79
N ILE A 28 16.16 10.20 -2.28
CA ILE A 28 15.18 9.30 -2.91
C ILE A 28 14.60 9.90 -4.19
N SER A 29 14.68 11.23 -4.39
CA SER A 29 14.14 11.90 -5.58
C SER A 29 14.90 11.61 -6.87
N VAL A 30 16.05 10.93 -6.78
CA VAL A 30 16.92 10.62 -7.93
C VAL A 30 16.52 9.28 -8.58
N ALA A 31 15.66 8.50 -7.93
CA ALA A 31 15.13 7.28 -8.53
C ALA A 31 14.08 7.61 -9.59
N SER A 32 14.45 7.37 -10.85
CA SER A 32 13.47 7.22 -11.92
C SER A 32 13.08 5.75 -12.03
N ALA A 33 11.78 5.47 -12.13
CA ALA A 33 11.28 4.13 -12.43
C ALA A 33 11.74 3.62 -13.80
N ASP A 34 12.19 4.53 -14.67
CA ASP A 34 12.65 4.24 -16.03
C ASP A 34 14.12 3.81 -16.08
N ASP A 35 14.82 3.86 -14.93
CA ASP A 35 16.23 3.55 -14.78
C ASP A 35 16.44 2.46 -13.72
N PRO A 36 16.43 1.17 -14.12
CA PRO A 36 16.53 0.03 -13.21
C PRO A 36 17.83 0.03 -12.38
N GLU A 37 18.92 0.58 -12.91
CA GLU A 37 20.20 0.65 -12.20
C GLU A 37 20.13 1.67 -11.07
N LYS A 38 19.58 2.86 -11.32
CA LYS A 38 19.38 3.85 -10.25
C LYS A 38 18.41 3.37 -9.18
N TYR A 39 17.36 2.64 -9.59
CA TYR A 39 16.44 2.04 -8.64
C TYR A 39 17.12 0.99 -7.76
N ALA A 40 17.94 0.10 -8.34
CA ALA A 40 18.69 -0.90 -7.58
C ALA A 40 19.67 -0.27 -6.59
N VAL A 41 20.42 0.75 -7.02
CA VAL A 41 21.33 1.52 -6.16
C VAL A 41 20.58 2.19 -5.01
N LEU A 42 19.42 2.79 -5.27
CA LEU A 42 18.60 3.38 -4.22
C LEU A 42 18.15 2.32 -3.20
N MET A 43 17.66 1.17 -3.66
CA MET A 43 17.21 0.10 -2.75
C MET A 43 18.37 -0.42 -1.88
N GLU A 44 19.56 -0.52 -2.43
CA GLU A 44 20.77 -0.87 -1.69
C GLU A 44 21.13 0.21 -0.65
N GLN A 45 21.10 1.49 -1.02
CA GLN A 45 21.36 2.61 -0.10
C GLN A 45 20.35 2.68 1.06
N VAL A 46 19.08 2.32 0.80
CA VAL A 46 18.03 2.27 1.82
C VAL A 46 18.10 0.97 2.64
N GLY A 47 18.81 -0.06 2.16
CA GLY A 47 18.90 -1.37 2.82
C GLY A 47 17.66 -2.23 2.64
N ILE A 48 16.92 -2.05 1.55
CA ILE A 48 15.72 -2.83 1.22
C ILE A 48 16.14 -4.14 0.54
N THR A 49 15.76 -5.25 1.15
CA THR A 49 16.01 -6.61 0.64
C THR A 49 15.12 -6.97 -0.56
N PRO A 50 15.48 -7.97 -1.39
CA PRO A 50 14.62 -8.43 -2.47
C PRO A 50 13.22 -8.89 -2.02
N GLU A 51 13.12 -9.46 -0.82
CA GLU A 51 11.85 -9.88 -0.23
C GLU A 51 10.95 -8.67 0.08
N GLU A 52 11.52 -7.64 0.70
CA GLU A 52 10.81 -6.38 0.99
C GLU A 52 10.41 -5.65 -0.31
N GLN A 53 11.26 -5.66 -1.34
CA GLN A 53 10.91 -5.12 -2.66
C GLN A 53 9.72 -5.86 -3.28
N LEU A 54 9.73 -7.20 -3.25
CA LEU A 54 8.62 -8.02 -3.73
C LEU A 54 7.34 -7.76 -2.93
N TYR A 55 7.46 -7.61 -1.62
CA TYR A 55 6.34 -7.26 -0.75
C TYR A 55 5.78 -5.86 -1.08
N MET A 56 6.61 -4.84 -1.26
CA MET A 56 6.19 -3.49 -1.67
C MET A 56 5.44 -3.50 -3.01
N ALA A 57 5.95 -4.26 -3.99
CA ALA A 57 5.29 -4.42 -5.28
C ALA A 57 3.91 -5.06 -5.14
N LYS A 58 3.81 -6.16 -4.38
CA LYS A 58 2.52 -6.83 -4.10
C LYS A 58 1.56 -5.93 -3.32
N ARG A 59 2.04 -5.21 -2.31
CA ARG A 59 1.27 -4.23 -1.51
C ARG A 59 0.72 -3.11 -2.39
N THR A 60 1.51 -2.63 -3.35
CA THR A 60 1.08 -1.60 -4.30
C THR A 60 -0.07 -2.10 -5.17
N ILE A 61 0.08 -3.29 -5.76
CA ILE A 61 -0.99 -3.92 -6.56
C ILE A 61 -2.24 -4.16 -5.70
N TYR A 62 -2.06 -4.65 -4.47
CA TYR A 62 -3.15 -4.87 -3.53
C TYR A 62 -3.93 -3.58 -3.22
N ARG A 63 -3.22 -2.48 -2.91
CA ARG A 63 -3.85 -1.16 -2.69
C ARG A 63 -4.56 -0.63 -3.93
N MET A 64 -4.00 -0.81 -5.13
CA MET A 64 -4.67 -0.43 -6.37
C MET A 64 -6.00 -1.19 -6.55
N ALA A 65 -6.02 -2.48 -6.23
CA ALA A 65 -7.24 -3.27 -6.26
C ALA A 65 -8.26 -2.80 -5.22
N GLN A 66 -7.85 -2.56 -3.96
CA GLN A 66 -8.73 -2.01 -2.92
C GLN A 66 -9.35 -0.67 -3.33
N ILE A 67 -8.56 0.24 -3.92
CA ILE A 67 -9.05 1.54 -4.41
C ILE A 67 -10.12 1.36 -5.49
N GLU A 68 -9.88 0.47 -6.45
CA GLU A 68 -10.83 0.21 -7.54
C GLU A 68 -12.12 -0.43 -7.01
N ILE A 69 -12.02 -1.39 -6.09
CA ILE A 69 -13.19 -2.00 -5.42
C ILE A 69 -13.96 -0.93 -4.63
N GLY A 70 -13.27 -0.13 -3.82
CA GLY A 70 -13.88 0.95 -3.04
C GLY A 70 -14.61 1.95 -3.92
N LYS A 71 -14.04 2.35 -5.07
CA LYS A 71 -14.72 3.22 -6.05
C LYS A 71 -16.04 2.62 -6.54
N ARG A 72 -16.04 1.34 -6.90
CA ARG A 72 -17.24 0.63 -7.36
C ARG A 72 -18.29 0.50 -6.25
N MET A 73 -17.87 0.24 -5.01
CA MET A 73 -18.76 0.21 -3.86
C MET A 73 -19.41 1.57 -3.60
N VAL A 74 -18.63 2.66 -3.64
CA VAL A 74 -19.16 4.03 -3.52
C VAL A 74 -20.16 4.35 -4.63
N GLN A 75 -19.88 3.95 -5.87
CA GLN A 75 -20.82 4.15 -6.99
C GLN A 75 -22.12 3.39 -6.76
N ALA A 76 -22.05 2.10 -6.44
CA ALA A 76 -23.24 1.28 -6.19
C ALA A 76 -24.08 1.80 -5.01
N LEU A 77 -23.44 2.22 -3.91
CA LEU A 77 -24.13 2.76 -2.74
C LEU A 77 -24.77 4.13 -3.02
N ASN A 78 -24.11 5.00 -3.81
CA ASN A 78 -24.72 6.24 -4.24
C ASN A 78 -25.94 6.00 -5.16
N GLU A 79 -25.83 5.07 -6.10
CA GLU A 79 -26.90 4.75 -7.06
C GLU A 79 -28.12 4.09 -6.40
N HIS A 80 -27.90 3.19 -5.44
CA HIS A 80 -28.97 2.35 -4.88
C HIS A 80 -29.42 2.74 -3.48
N CYS A 81 -28.54 3.33 -2.66
CA CYS A 81 -28.83 3.62 -1.24
C CYS A 81 -29.00 5.11 -0.94
N LYS A 82 -28.63 6.01 -1.87
CA LYS A 82 -28.72 7.48 -1.72
C LYS A 82 -28.07 8.01 -0.43
N VAL A 83 -27.02 7.34 0.04
CA VAL A 83 -26.28 7.74 1.23
C VAL A 83 -25.27 8.83 0.83
N PRO A 84 -25.11 9.90 1.63
CA PRO A 84 -24.07 10.89 1.40
C PRO A 84 -22.67 10.26 1.31
N ARG A 85 -21.84 10.77 0.39
CA ARG A 85 -20.49 10.23 0.16
C ARG A 85 -19.60 10.32 1.41
N GLU A 86 -19.84 11.33 2.24
CA GLU A 86 -19.18 11.58 3.53
C GLU A 86 -19.46 10.48 4.57
N ASP A 87 -20.59 9.78 4.46
CA ASP A 87 -20.91 8.65 5.34
C ASP A 87 -20.43 7.31 4.76
N ILE A 88 -20.39 7.19 3.43
CA ILE A 88 -19.97 5.96 2.75
C ILE A 88 -18.46 5.69 2.90
N VAL A 89 -17.64 6.73 2.70
CA VAL A 89 -16.18 6.57 2.67
C VAL A 89 -15.63 6.03 4.00
N PRO A 90 -16.00 6.58 5.18
CA PRO A 90 -15.55 6.04 6.47
C PRO A 90 -15.94 4.58 6.68
N CYS A 91 -17.16 4.17 6.28
CA CYS A 91 -17.60 2.79 6.43
C CYS A 91 -16.79 1.83 5.55
N ILE A 92 -16.49 2.21 4.31
CA ILE A 92 -15.67 1.40 3.41
C ILE A 92 -14.22 1.33 3.89
N THR A 93 -13.67 2.44 4.39
CA THR A 93 -12.33 2.47 5.00
C THR A 93 -12.25 1.51 6.19
N ALA A 94 -13.20 1.62 7.13
CA ALA A 94 -13.25 0.73 8.29
C ALA A 94 -13.40 -0.75 7.90
N TYR A 95 -14.14 -1.05 6.82
CA TYR A 95 -14.26 -2.41 6.30
C TYR A 95 -12.94 -2.97 5.78
N PHE A 96 -12.17 -2.19 5.02
CA PHE A 96 -10.85 -2.61 4.54
C PHE A 96 -9.83 -2.72 5.68
N ASP A 97 -9.87 -1.82 6.66
CA ASP A 97 -9.02 -1.90 7.85
C ASP A 97 -9.32 -3.20 8.64
N ALA A 98 -10.59 -3.54 8.81
CA ALA A 98 -11.00 -4.78 9.48
C ALA A 98 -10.59 -6.05 8.70
N LEU A 99 -10.64 -6.01 7.36
CA LEU A 99 -10.11 -7.09 6.51
C LEU A 99 -8.60 -7.24 6.65
N ASP A 100 -7.86 -6.13 6.65
CA ASP A 100 -6.40 -6.13 6.75
C ASP A 100 -5.92 -6.61 8.13
N ASN A 101 -6.68 -6.31 9.18
CA ASN A 101 -6.44 -6.81 10.55
C ASN A 101 -6.95 -8.24 10.78
N GLY A 102 -7.62 -8.84 9.79
CA GLY A 102 -8.20 -10.19 9.91
C GLY A 102 -9.39 -10.27 10.86
N GLU A 103 -10.01 -9.14 11.21
CA GLU A 103 -11.21 -9.07 12.05
C GLU A 103 -12.45 -9.60 11.31
N VAL A 104 -12.44 -9.53 9.99
CA VAL A 104 -13.47 -10.07 9.10
C VAL A 104 -12.84 -10.90 7.97
N SER A 105 -13.54 -11.95 7.55
CA SER A 105 -13.15 -12.78 6.40
C SER A 105 -14.06 -12.49 5.20
N ALA A 106 -13.45 -12.32 4.03
CA ALA A 106 -14.16 -12.16 2.75
C ALA A 106 -14.86 -13.46 2.29
#